data_AF-A0A1D8GIA8-F1
#
_entry.id   AF-A0A1D8GIA8-F1
#
_cell.length_a   1.000
_cell.length_b   1.000
_cell.length_c   1.000
_cell.angle_alpha   90.00
_cell.angle_beta   90.00
_cell.angle_gamma   90.00
#
_symmetry.space_group_name_H-M   'P 1'
#
loop_
_entity.id
_entity.type
_entity.pdbx_description
1 polymer ?
#
loop_
_entity_poly.entity_id
_entity_poly.type
_entity_poly.pdbx_seq_one_letter_code
_entity_poly.pdbx_strand_id
1 'polypeptide(L)'
;MKKSIILLISVLLFSMIGCVKTEVEDPENEIEVLIGYIVIEDNNLHFDQVEIVKREDKERMEELDLDESDVPSGYAIINENQERTTYELADKVVYKFTDVYLNFVEESEDDRVYITTKKDEFLKHLGEYNLNDIPLFEQTIPYFIEVQDGKVISIEEKFEYTI
;
A
#
# COMPACT_ATOMS: atom_id res chain seq x y z
N MET A 1 -37.74 57.26 40.55
CA MET A 1 -36.64 57.37 41.54
C MET A 1 -35.49 56.50 41.10
N LYS A 2 -34.32 57.11 40.89
CA LYS A 2 -32.94 56.54 40.94
C LYS A 2 -32.63 55.39 39.95
N LYS A 3 -31.54 55.37 39.18
CA LYS A 3 -30.38 56.25 38.96
C LYS A 3 -29.73 55.77 37.66
N SER A 4 -29.19 56.71 36.89
CA SER A 4 -28.31 56.49 35.73
C SER A 4 -27.10 55.61 36.05
N ILE A 5 -26.52 54.99 35.03
CA ILE A 5 -25.07 55.02 34.76
C ILE A 5 -24.86 54.83 33.25
N ILE A 6 -24.23 55.83 32.65
CA ILE A 6 -23.59 55.80 31.34
C ILE A 6 -22.25 55.09 31.54
N LEU A 7 -21.89 54.15 30.66
CA LEU A 7 -20.47 53.88 30.40
C LEU A 7 -20.26 53.72 28.88
N LEU A 8 -19.76 54.81 28.27
CA LEU A 8 -18.99 54.76 27.04
C LEU A 8 -17.66 54.07 27.38
N ILE A 9 -17.30 53.01 26.66
CA ILE A 9 -15.90 52.65 26.43
C ILE A 9 -15.71 52.63 24.92
N SER A 10 -14.86 53.55 24.49
CA SER A 10 -14.41 53.73 23.12
C SER A 10 -13.10 52.99 22.89
N VAL A 11 -12.90 52.60 21.63
CA VAL A 11 -11.63 52.36 20.92
C VAL A 11 -10.81 51.13 21.34
N LEU A 12 -10.66 50.17 20.41
CA LEU A 12 -9.39 49.95 19.71
C LEU A 12 -9.53 48.90 18.59
N LEU A 13 -9.26 49.38 17.37
CA LEU A 13 -8.97 48.59 16.19
C LEU A 13 -7.74 47.71 16.45
N PHE A 14 -7.89 46.40 16.23
CA PHE A 14 -6.81 45.58 15.68
C PHE A 14 -7.36 44.85 14.45
N SER A 15 -7.22 45.51 13.30
CA SER A 15 -7.04 44.82 12.03
C SER A 15 -5.73 44.04 12.11
N MET A 16 -5.75 42.73 11.93
CA MET A 16 -4.73 41.99 11.17
C MET A 16 -5.15 40.52 11.03
N ILE A 17 -5.39 40.15 9.76
CA ILE A 17 -4.82 38.99 9.07
C ILE A 17 -4.93 37.63 9.76
N GLY A 18 -5.79 36.81 9.19
CA GLY A 18 -5.74 35.37 9.30
C GLY A 18 -6.65 34.73 8.27
N CYS A 19 -6.43 34.99 6.96
CA CYS A 19 -6.79 33.99 5.97
C CYS A 19 -5.96 32.76 6.30
N VAL A 20 -6.50 31.89 7.15
CA VAL A 20 -6.13 30.48 7.14
C VAL A 20 -6.54 30.04 5.75
N LYS A 21 -5.54 29.91 4.87
CA LYS A 21 -5.68 29.02 3.72
C LYS A 21 -5.98 27.66 4.35
N THR A 22 -7.25 27.30 4.38
CA THR A 22 -7.61 25.90 4.42
C THR A 22 -7.03 25.37 3.12
N GLU A 23 -5.86 24.72 3.22
CA GLU A 23 -5.46 23.76 2.21
C GLU A 23 -6.63 22.78 2.16
N VAL A 24 -7.41 22.90 1.09
CA VAL A 24 -8.38 21.88 0.73
C VAL A 24 -7.50 20.70 0.36
N GLU A 25 -7.27 19.79 1.31
CA GLU A 25 -6.90 18.43 0.97
C GLU A 25 -8.01 17.96 0.02
N ASP A 26 -7.62 17.74 -1.23
CA ASP A 26 -8.51 17.24 -2.26
C ASP A 26 -8.70 15.74 -1.97
N PRO A 27 -9.87 15.31 -1.45
CA PRO A 27 -10.09 13.90 -1.13
C PRO A 27 -10.16 13.03 -2.39
N GLU A 28 -10.17 13.63 -3.60
CA GLU A 28 -10.22 12.91 -4.88
C GLU A 28 -8.84 12.43 -5.37
N ASN A 29 -7.83 12.34 -4.50
CA ASN A 29 -6.49 11.90 -4.92
C ASN A 29 -5.71 11.11 -3.86
N GLU A 30 -6.41 10.49 -2.92
CA GLU A 30 -5.78 9.64 -1.90
C GLU A 30 -5.26 8.35 -2.54
N ILE A 31 -3.99 8.03 -2.27
CA ILE A 31 -3.37 6.76 -2.68
C ILE A 31 -3.52 5.78 -1.53
N GLU A 32 -4.22 4.68 -1.77
CA GLU A 32 -4.35 3.56 -0.85
C GLU A 32 -3.23 2.55 -1.09
N VAL A 33 -2.52 2.13 -0.03
CA VAL A 33 -1.48 1.09 -0.10
C VAL A 33 -2.02 -0.19 0.52
N LEU A 34 -2.12 -1.24 -0.29
CA LEU A 34 -2.65 -2.54 0.11
C LEU A 34 -1.61 -3.64 -0.06
N ILE A 35 -1.73 -4.70 0.75
CA ILE A 35 -0.84 -5.86 0.72
C ILE A 35 -1.70 -7.10 0.47
N GLY A 36 -1.31 -7.94 -0.48
CA GLY A 36 -2.12 -9.09 -0.84
C GLY A 36 -1.52 -9.99 -1.89
N TYR A 37 -2.17 -11.12 -2.11
CA TYR A 37 -1.89 -12.02 -3.22
C TYR A 37 -2.55 -11.47 -4.49
N ILE A 38 -1.90 -11.70 -5.64
CA ILE A 38 -2.33 -11.13 -6.91
C ILE A 38 -2.42 -12.18 -8.01
N VAL A 39 -3.47 -12.08 -8.82
CA VAL A 39 -3.54 -12.72 -10.14
C VAL A 39 -3.95 -11.65 -11.14
N ILE A 40 -3.24 -11.55 -12.24
CA ILE A 40 -3.52 -10.59 -13.31
C ILE A 40 -4.09 -11.34 -14.51
N GLU A 41 -5.33 -11.04 -14.85
CA GLU A 41 -6.01 -11.51 -16.05
C GLU A 41 -6.44 -10.31 -16.91
N ASP A 42 -5.96 -10.26 -18.15
CA ASP A 42 -6.14 -9.13 -19.07
C ASP A 42 -5.72 -7.79 -18.45
N ASN A 43 -6.68 -6.92 -18.13
CA ASN A 43 -6.46 -5.61 -17.50
C ASN A 43 -6.97 -5.55 -16.05
N ASN A 44 -7.33 -6.70 -15.47
CA ASN A 44 -7.83 -6.80 -14.11
C ASN A 44 -6.79 -7.43 -13.21
N LEU A 45 -6.67 -6.89 -12.00
CA LEU A 45 -5.92 -7.48 -10.90
C LEU A 45 -6.93 -8.06 -9.91
N HIS A 46 -6.95 -9.37 -9.78
CA HIS A 46 -7.65 -10.07 -8.71
C HIS A 46 -6.76 -10.05 -7.48
N PHE A 47 -7.32 -9.59 -6.37
CA PHE A 47 -6.61 -9.30 -5.13
C PHE A 47 -7.22 -10.08 -3.98
N ASP A 48 -6.39 -10.72 -3.17
CA ASP A 48 -6.76 -11.28 -1.87
C ASP A 48 -5.91 -10.61 -0.80
N GLN A 49 -6.55 -9.78 0.03
CA GLN A 49 -5.84 -8.92 0.97
C GLN A 49 -5.26 -9.74 2.12
N VAL A 50 -4.02 -9.44 2.49
CA VAL A 50 -3.35 -10.07 3.65
C VAL A 50 -2.76 -9.00 4.55
N GLU A 51 -2.49 -9.39 5.78
CA GLU A 51 -1.77 -8.57 6.75
C GLU A 51 -0.38 -9.16 7.00
N ILE A 52 0.64 -8.29 7.09
CA ILE A 52 1.97 -8.68 7.55
C ILE A 52 2.10 -8.23 8.99
N VAL A 53 2.21 -9.18 9.91
CA VAL A 53 2.39 -8.93 11.34
C VAL A 53 3.83 -9.23 11.71
N LYS A 54 4.59 -8.21 12.11
CA LYS A 54 6.01 -8.37 12.47
C LYS A 54 6.15 -8.79 13.92
N ARG A 55 7.27 -9.44 14.25
CA ARG A 55 7.62 -9.84 15.63
C ARG A 55 7.58 -8.66 16.60
N GLU A 56 7.86 -7.47 16.11
CA GLU A 56 7.87 -6.22 16.87
C GLU A 56 6.45 -5.67 17.15
N ASP A 57 5.43 -6.11 16.41
CA ASP A 57 4.02 -5.68 16.54
C ASP A 57 3.33 -6.41 17.70
N LYS A 58 3.82 -6.17 18.93
CA LYS A 58 3.43 -6.96 20.12
C LYS A 58 1.92 -6.98 20.40
N GLU A 59 1.23 -5.87 20.17
CA GLU A 59 -0.22 -5.80 20.36
C GLU A 59 -0.96 -6.70 19.35
N ARG A 60 -0.58 -6.64 18.07
CA ARG A 60 -1.22 -7.46 17.02
C ARG A 60 -0.87 -8.95 17.14
N MET A 61 0.37 -9.26 17.55
CA MET A 61 0.78 -10.62 17.90
C MET A 61 -0.08 -11.20 19.02
N GLU A 62 -0.36 -10.43 20.08
CA GLU A 62 -1.23 -10.85 21.20
C GLU A 62 -2.70 -11.02 20.75
N GLU A 63 -3.22 -10.10 19.93
CA GLU A 63 -4.59 -10.21 19.37
C GLU A 63 -4.82 -11.48 18.55
N LEU A 64 -3.78 -11.93 17.85
CA LEU A 64 -3.81 -13.10 16.97
C LEU A 64 -3.34 -14.39 17.64
N ASP A 65 -3.05 -14.37 18.95
CA ASP A 65 -2.51 -15.51 19.72
C ASP A 65 -1.22 -16.08 19.10
N LEU A 66 -0.38 -15.20 18.55
CA LEU A 66 0.92 -15.54 17.96
C LEU A 66 2.04 -15.36 18.99
N ASP A 67 3.03 -16.26 18.95
CA ASP A 67 4.26 -16.14 19.73
C ASP A 67 5.53 -16.05 18.85
N GLU A 68 6.70 -15.89 19.47
CA GLU A 68 7.96 -15.73 18.72
C GLU A 68 8.33 -16.95 17.86
N SER A 69 7.83 -18.13 18.21
CA SER A 69 8.04 -19.36 17.45
C SER A 69 7.18 -19.45 16.19
N ASP A 70 6.06 -18.72 16.14
CA ASP A 70 5.20 -18.60 14.96
C ASP A 70 5.76 -17.64 13.90
N VAL A 71 6.70 -16.76 14.29
CA VAL A 71 7.36 -15.78 13.40
C VAL A 71 8.88 -16.00 13.30
N PRO A 72 9.36 -17.19 12.88
CA PRO A 72 10.79 -17.48 12.83
C PRO A 72 11.54 -16.59 11.82
N SER A 73 10.88 -16.20 10.72
CA SER A 73 11.37 -15.25 9.72
C SER A 73 11.33 -13.78 10.18
N GLY A 74 10.67 -13.49 11.30
CA GLY A 74 10.46 -12.13 11.81
C GLY A 74 9.08 -11.56 11.53
N TYR A 75 8.24 -12.24 10.76
CA TYR A 75 6.85 -11.86 10.53
C TYR A 75 5.96 -13.08 10.26
N ALA A 76 4.66 -12.91 10.38
CA ALA A 76 3.62 -13.81 9.87
C ALA A 76 2.81 -13.10 8.79
N ILE A 77 2.34 -13.84 7.78
CA ILE A 77 1.36 -13.35 6.80
C ILE A 77 0.01 -13.94 7.18
N ILE A 78 -0.94 -13.05 7.46
CA ILE A 78 -2.25 -13.39 8.01
C ILE A 78 -3.31 -13.12 6.94
N ASN A 79 -4.06 -14.14 6.57
CA ASN A 79 -5.20 -14.06 5.65
C ASN A 79 -6.45 -14.52 6.40
N GLU A 80 -7.01 -13.65 7.23
CA GLU A 80 -8.24 -13.91 8.00
C GLU A 80 -9.49 -13.85 7.11
N ASN A 81 -9.48 -12.98 6.10
CA ASN A 81 -10.61 -12.71 5.22
C ASN A 81 -10.18 -12.95 3.77
N GLN A 82 -10.55 -14.11 3.22
CA GLN A 82 -10.35 -14.47 1.81
C GLN A 82 -11.31 -13.71 0.88
N GLU A 83 -11.46 -12.41 1.11
CA GLU A 83 -12.29 -11.53 0.30
C GLU A 83 -11.54 -11.16 -0.98
N ARG A 84 -12.10 -11.61 -2.11
CA ARG A 84 -11.55 -11.28 -3.42
C ARG A 84 -12.07 -9.94 -3.90
N THR A 85 -11.17 -8.97 -4.01
CA THR A 85 -11.42 -7.70 -4.70
C THR A 85 -10.87 -7.77 -6.12
N THR A 86 -11.41 -6.97 -7.02
CA THR A 86 -10.86 -6.84 -8.37
C THR A 86 -10.69 -5.37 -8.69
N TYR A 87 -9.48 -5.01 -9.11
CA TYR A 87 -9.12 -3.66 -9.54
C TYR A 87 -8.81 -3.64 -11.03
N GLU A 88 -9.09 -2.52 -11.68
CA GLU A 88 -8.59 -2.26 -13.03
C GLU A 88 -7.15 -1.75 -12.94
N LEU A 89 -6.26 -2.21 -13.82
CA LEU A 89 -4.94 -1.61 -13.99
C LEU A 89 -5.08 -0.23 -14.66
N ALA A 90 -4.38 0.78 -14.15
CA ALA A 90 -4.28 2.07 -14.83
C ALA A 90 -3.53 1.95 -16.18
N ASP A 91 -3.68 2.96 -17.05
CA ASP A 91 -2.99 3.00 -18.36
C ASP A 91 -1.46 2.88 -18.23
N LYS A 92 -0.93 3.35 -17.10
CA LYS A 92 0.48 3.24 -16.75
C LYS A 92 0.60 2.76 -15.31
N VAL A 93 1.02 1.50 -15.16
CA VAL A 93 1.35 0.89 -13.87
C VAL A 93 2.88 0.83 -13.73
N VAL A 94 3.39 1.13 -12.54
CA VAL A 94 4.80 0.90 -12.19
C VAL A 94 4.92 -0.49 -11.57
N TYR A 95 5.80 -1.31 -12.10
CA TYR A 95 6.13 -2.62 -11.55
C TYR A 95 7.54 -2.57 -10.98
N LYS A 96 7.71 -2.98 -9.73
CA LYS A 96 9.01 -3.04 -9.04
C LYS A 96 9.20 -4.42 -8.42
N PHE A 97 10.31 -5.08 -8.73
CA PHE A 97 10.58 -6.42 -8.21
C PHE A 97 12.07 -6.76 -8.22
N THR A 98 12.47 -7.82 -7.52
CA THR A 98 13.84 -8.31 -7.51
C THR A 98 14.03 -9.33 -8.64
N ASP A 99 14.93 -9.05 -9.58
CA ASP A 99 15.24 -9.92 -10.71
C ASP A 99 16.25 -11.01 -10.31
N VAL A 100 15.76 -11.99 -9.56
CA VAL A 100 16.55 -13.11 -9.04
C VAL A 100 17.19 -13.94 -10.17
N TYR A 101 16.50 -14.04 -11.31
CA TYR A 101 16.90 -14.86 -12.46
C TYR A 101 17.71 -14.11 -13.53
N LEU A 102 18.01 -12.82 -13.32
CA LEU A 102 18.79 -11.98 -14.24
C LEU A 102 18.18 -11.92 -15.65
N ASN A 103 16.85 -11.84 -15.70
CA ASN A 103 16.08 -11.74 -16.93
C ASN A 103 16.10 -10.32 -17.53
N PHE A 104 16.42 -9.30 -16.73
CA PHE A 104 16.27 -7.87 -17.01
C PHE A 104 17.46 -7.02 -16.58
N VAL A 105 18.06 -7.31 -15.42
CA VAL A 105 19.25 -6.61 -14.88
C VAL A 105 20.52 -7.43 -15.10
N GLU A 106 21.66 -6.75 -15.23
CA GLU A 106 22.96 -7.42 -15.34
C GLU A 106 23.42 -7.96 -13.97
N GLU A 107 24.18 -9.08 -13.95
CA GLU A 107 24.66 -9.71 -12.72
C GLU A 107 25.49 -8.77 -11.82
N SER A 108 26.15 -7.78 -12.43
CA SER A 108 26.99 -6.79 -11.73
C SER A 108 26.21 -5.72 -10.97
N GLU A 109 24.88 -5.69 -11.07
CA GLU A 109 24.04 -4.78 -10.29
C GLU A 109 23.77 -5.34 -8.89
N ASP A 110 24.07 -4.54 -7.86
CA ASP A 110 24.15 -5.01 -6.47
C ASP A 110 22.78 -5.36 -5.84
N ASP A 111 21.73 -4.59 -6.12
CA ASP A 111 20.40 -4.80 -5.49
C ASP A 111 19.44 -5.64 -6.34
N ARG A 112 19.76 -5.82 -7.63
CA ARG A 112 18.93 -6.51 -8.64
C ARG A 112 17.48 -6.03 -8.68
N VAL A 113 17.22 -4.80 -8.26
CA VAL A 113 15.87 -4.21 -8.29
C VAL A 113 15.57 -3.75 -9.71
N TYR A 114 14.55 -4.33 -10.31
CA TYR A 114 14.06 -3.94 -11.62
C TYR A 114 12.78 -3.12 -11.50
N ILE A 115 12.72 -2.00 -12.25
CA ILE A 115 11.54 -1.13 -12.33
C ILE A 115 11.15 -0.99 -13.80
N THR A 116 9.89 -1.29 -14.12
CA THR A 116 9.35 -1.20 -15.47
C THR A 116 7.91 -0.70 -15.46
N THR A 117 7.40 -0.30 -16.63
CA THR A 117 5.98 -0.05 -16.85
C THR A 117 5.39 -0.99 -17.90
N LYS A 118 6.14 -2.01 -18.30
CA LYS A 118 5.70 -2.99 -19.30
C LYS A 118 5.11 -4.21 -18.57
N LYS A 119 3.80 -4.39 -18.71
CA LYS A 119 3.07 -5.51 -18.11
C LYS A 119 3.66 -6.88 -18.49
N ASP A 120 4.07 -7.07 -19.74
CA ASP A 120 4.63 -8.35 -20.20
C ASP A 120 5.94 -8.74 -19.50
N GLU A 121 6.76 -7.76 -19.11
CA GLU A 121 7.98 -8.02 -18.33
C GLU A 121 7.65 -8.44 -16.90
N PHE A 122 6.65 -7.80 -16.29
CA PHE A 122 6.15 -8.20 -14.97
C PHE A 122 5.50 -9.59 -15.00
N LEU A 123 4.68 -9.90 -16.01
CA LEU A 123 4.09 -11.24 -16.17
C LEU A 123 5.16 -12.32 -16.38
N LYS A 124 6.24 -12.01 -17.11
CA LYS A 124 7.39 -12.91 -17.24
C LYS A 124 8.01 -13.19 -15.86
N HIS A 125 8.20 -12.17 -15.03
CA HIS A 125 8.69 -12.32 -13.66
C HIS A 125 7.77 -13.22 -12.80
N LEU A 126 6.46 -12.97 -12.81
CA LEU A 126 5.50 -13.84 -12.10
C LEU A 126 5.56 -15.30 -12.59
N GLY A 127 5.83 -15.51 -13.88
CA GLY A 127 5.97 -16.82 -14.51
C GLY A 127 7.15 -17.65 -13.98
N GLU A 128 8.23 -17.03 -13.51
CA GLU A 128 9.37 -17.76 -12.91
C GLU A 128 8.98 -18.49 -11.61
N TYR A 129 7.90 -18.05 -10.96
CA TYR A 129 7.33 -18.65 -9.75
C TYR A 129 5.99 -19.35 -10.01
N ASN A 130 5.52 -19.41 -11.26
CA ASN A 130 4.16 -19.84 -11.65
C ASN A 130 3.03 -19.09 -10.92
N LEU A 131 3.28 -17.89 -10.41
CA LEU A 131 2.32 -17.20 -9.51
C LEU A 131 1.01 -16.86 -10.19
N ASN A 132 1.04 -16.49 -11.48
CA ASN A 132 -0.16 -16.14 -12.21
C ASN A 132 -1.00 -17.37 -12.65
N ASP A 133 -0.43 -18.57 -12.55
CA ASP A 133 -1.10 -19.84 -12.88
C ASP A 133 -1.65 -20.55 -11.62
N ILE A 134 -1.27 -20.09 -10.44
CA ILE A 134 -1.70 -20.62 -9.14
C ILE A 134 -2.88 -19.79 -8.62
N PRO A 135 -3.97 -20.42 -8.13
CA PRO A 135 -5.07 -19.70 -7.51
C PRO A 135 -4.63 -18.85 -6.32
N LEU A 136 -5.25 -17.67 -6.12
CA LEU A 136 -4.92 -16.74 -5.02
C LEU A 136 -4.80 -17.41 -3.64
N PHE A 137 -5.69 -18.35 -3.30
CA PHE A 137 -5.70 -19.01 -1.99
C PHE A 137 -4.53 -19.98 -1.77
N GLU A 138 -3.76 -20.31 -2.81
CA GLU A 138 -2.57 -21.16 -2.76
C GLU A 138 -1.28 -20.32 -2.84
N GLN A 139 -1.37 -19.01 -3.07
CA GLN A 139 -0.21 -18.13 -3.11
C GLN A 139 0.32 -17.82 -1.71
N THR A 140 1.62 -17.57 -1.65
CA THR A 140 2.32 -17.26 -0.38
C THR A 140 3.16 -15.98 -0.44
N ILE A 141 3.38 -15.42 -1.63
CA ILE A 141 4.22 -14.24 -1.85
C ILE A 141 3.31 -13.00 -1.93
N PRO A 142 3.35 -12.09 -0.94
CA PRO A 142 2.53 -10.89 -0.95
C PRO A 142 3.14 -9.80 -1.84
N TYR A 143 2.28 -9.07 -2.53
CA TYR A 143 2.63 -7.86 -3.28
C TYR A 143 2.01 -6.64 -2.62
N PHE A 144 2.69 -5.51 -2.77
CA PHE A 144 2.24 -4.20 -2.33
C PHE A 144 1.66 -3.48 -3.54
N ILE A 145 0.38 -3.12 -3.49
CA ILE A 145 -0.27 -2.37 -4.56
C ILE A 145 -0.59 -0.95 -4.09
N GLU A 146 -0.45 0.02 -4.98
CA GLU A 146 -0.97 1.37 -4.79
C GLU A 146 -2.21 1.53 -5.66
N VAL A 147 -3.33 1.91 -5.04
CA VAL A 147 -4.62 2.13 -5.69
C VAL A 147 -4.96 3.61 -5.60
N GLN A 148 -5.29 4.20 -6.74
CA GLN A 148 -5.72 5.59 -6.88
C GLN A 148 -6.95 5.62 -7.79
N ASP A 149 -8.01 6.27 -7.34
CA ASP A 149 -9.30 6.33 -8.06
C ASP A 149 -9.84 4.95 -8.46
N GLY A 150 -9.64 3.95 -7.60
CA GLY A 150 -10.05 2.56 -7.82
C GLY A 150 -9.21 1.81 -8.87
N LYS A 151 -8.09 2.38 -9.33
CA LYS A 151 -7.17 1.76 -10.28
C LYS A 151 -5.81 1.50 -9.67
N VAL A 152 -5.19 0.38 -10.03
CA VAL A 152 -3.83 0.07 -9.59
C VAL A 152 -2.84 0.90 -10.41
N ILE A 153 -2.01 1.69 -9.72
CA ILE A 153 -0.97 2.53 -10.33
C ILE A 153 0.44 1.98 -10.08
N SER A 154 0.61 1.14 -9.07
CA SER A 154 1.90 0.52 -8.71
C SER A 154 1.71 -0.89 -8.17
N ILE A 155 2.65 -1.78 -8.48
CA ILE A 155 2.79 -3.12 -7.89
C ILE A 155 4.26 -3.33 -7.53
N GLU A 156 4.53 -3.61 -6.26
CA GLU A 156 5.86 -3.85 -5.73
C GLU A 156 5.95 -5.22 -5.07
N GLU A 157 6.96 -5.99 -5.46
CA GLU A 157 7.49 -7.08 -4.65
C GLU A 157 8.56 -6.54 -3.71
N LYS A 158 8.51 -6.94 -2.43
CA LYS A 158 9.59 -6.69 -1.48
C LYS A 158 10.24 -8.01 -1.11
N PHE A 159 11.52 -8.13 -1.46
CA PHE A 159 12.33 -9.33 -1.24
C PHE A 159 12.31 -9.87 0.21
N GLU A 160 12.11 -9.00 1.21
CA GLU A 160 11.89 -9.38 2.62
C GLU A 160 10.77 -10.41 2.80
N TYR A 161 9.75 -10.41 1.94
CA TYR A 161 8.57 -11.28 2.03
C TYR A 161 8.49 -12.38 0.95
N THR A 162 9.58 -12.62 0.21
CA THR A 162 9.59 -13.57 -0.92
C THR A 162 10.31 -14.90 -0.61
N ILE A 163 11.19 -14.95 0.41
CA ILE A 163 12.14 -16.06 0.67
C ILE A 163 11.98 -16.75 2.02
#